data_AF-A0A7S3WMZ7-F1
#
_entry.id   AF-A0A7S3WMZ7-F1
#
_cell.length_a   1.000
_cell.length_b   1.000
_cell.length_c   1.000
_cell.angle_alpha   90.00
_cell.angle_beta   90.00
_cell.angle_gamma   90.00
#
_symmetry.space_group_name_H-M   'P 1'
#
loop_
_entity.id
_entity.type
_entity.pdbx_description
1 polymer ?
#
loop_
_entity_poly.entity_id
_entity_poly.type
_entity_poly.pdbx_seq_one_letter_code
_entity_poly.pdbx_strand_id
1 'polypeptide(L)'
;SSSSNSGYKGVTFYPNRQCSKKYQLKVKVGGTTVFLGCFATAEQAALFYARREAGRDTSDLTSPPPPPPTSAAEAVRQAKREGLTLTKSSGSNSGYRGVTFKPKERSSKKYAVMVRVGGKQSFLGCFVTAEEAALARARHLWETTVRLLE
;
A
#
# COMPACT_ATOMS: atom_id res chain seq x y z
N SER A 1 -27.66 14.20 -16.52
CA SER A 1 -27.90 12.85 -15.98
C SER A 1 -26.65 12.00 -16.15
N SER A 2 -25.88 11.75 -15.08
CA SER A 2 -24.76 10.78 -15.11
C SER A 2 -25.13 9.58 -14.26
N SER A 3 -26.02 8.75 -14.81
CA SER A 3 -26.42 7.46 -14.26
C SER A 3 -25.34 6.41 -14.55
N SER A 4 -24.29 6.40 -13.73
CA SER A 4 -23.38 5.26 -13.69
C SER A 4 -24.13 4.03 -13.17
N ASN A 5 -24.06 2.90 -13.89
CA ASN A 5 -24.70 1.62 -13.51
C ASN A 5 -24.08 0.95 -12.26
N SER A 6 -23.26 1.68 -11.51
CA SER A 6 -22.58 1.22 -10.29
C SER A 6 -23.24 1.74 -9.02
N GLY A 7 -24.14 2.74 -9.12
CA GLY A 7 -24.69 3.46 -7.97
C GLY A 7 -23.74 4.50 -7.36
N TYR A 8 -22.49 4.62 -7.82
CA TYR A 8 -21.49 5.53 -7.24
C TYR A 8 -20.96 6.57 -8.24
N LYS A 9 -20.80 7.81 -7.76
CA LYS A 9 -20.31 8.95 -8.55
C LYS A 9 -18.87 8.68 -9.04
N GLY A 10 -18.66 8.79 -10.36
CA GLY A 10 -17.37 8.55 -11.01
C GLY A 10 -16.98 7.07 -11.17
N VAL A 11 -17.76 6.11 -10.69
CA VAL A 11 -17.47 4.67 -10.83
C VAL A 11 -18.26 4.09 -11.99
N THR A 12 -17.62 3.42 -12.93
CA THR A 12 -18.28 2.72 -14.04
C THR A 12 -18.06 1.22 -13.92
N PHE A 13 -19.14 0.44 -13.94
CA PHE A 13 -19.08 -1.02 -13.92
C PHE A 13 -19.01 -1.58 -15.34
N TYR A 14 -18.01 -2.44 -15.59
CA TYR A 14 -17.78 -3.11 -16.87
C TYR A 14 -17.93 -4.63 -16.69
N PRO A 15 -19.15 -5.18 -16.91
CA PRO A 15 -19.42 -6.60 -16.66
C PRO A 15 -18.64 -7.54 -17.58
N ASN A 16 -18.33 -7.11 -18.80
CA ASN A 16 -17.65 -7.89 -19.85
C ASN A 16 -16.12 -7.87 -19.82
N ARG A 17 -15.47 -7.41 -18.74
CA ARG A 17 -14.01 -7.53 -18.60
C ARG A 17 -13.62 -8.91 -18.08
N GLN A 18 -12.65 -9.56 -18.77
CA GLN A 18 -12.02 -10.82 -18.36
C GLN A 18 -11.15 -10.72 -17.10
N CYS A 19 -10.94 -9.52 -16.55
CA CYS A 19 -10.15 -9.30 -15.34
C CYS A 19 -11.02 -9.20 -14.09
N SER A 20 -10.48 -9.61 -12.94
CA SER A 20 -11.12 -9.55 -11.61
C SER A 20 -11.50 -8.14 -11.14
N LYS A 21 -11.05 -7.09 -11.85
CA LYS A 21 -11.30 -5.68 -11.54
C LYS A 21 -12.28 -5.10 -12.56
N LYS A 22 -13.58 -5.19 -12.24
CA LYS A 22 -14.69 -4.79 -13.13
C LYS A 22 -15.18 -3.35 -12.90
N TYR A 23 -14.70 -2.68 -11.85
CA TYR A 23 -15.09 -1.31 -11.52
C TYR A 23 -13.99 -0.35 -11.93
N GLN A 24 -14.27 0.59 -12.83
CA GLN A 24 -13.31 1.59 -13.28
C GLN A 24 -13.74 2.97 -12.79
N LEU A 25 -12.83 3.66 -12.09
CA LEU A 25 -13.07 4.98 -11.56
C LEU A 25 -12.52 6.05 -12.51
N LYS A 26 -13.38 6.99 -12.90
CA LYS A 26 -13.07 8.13 -13.76
C LYS A 26 -13.72 9.38 -13.20
N VAL A 27 -13.00 10.50 -13.24
CA VAL A 27 -13.51 11.78 -12.73
C VAL A 27 -13.32 12.88 -13.75
N LYS A 28 -14.25 13.82 -13.81
CA LYS A 28 -14.12 15.01 -14.67
C LYS A 28 -13.48 16.13 -13.85
N VAL A 29 -12.32 16.62 -14.29
CA VAL A 29 -11.64 17.78 -13.71
C VAL A 29 -11.40 18.78 -14.84
N GLY A 30 -11.96 19.99 -14.73
CA GLY A 30 -11.79 21.04 -15.75
C GLY A 30 -12.30 20.67 -17.15
N GLY A 31 -13.32 19.81 -17.25
CA GLY A 31 -13.84 19.31 -18.54
C GLY A 31 -13.14 18.06 -19.09
N THR A 32 -11.96 17.70 -18.57
CA THR A 32 -11.21 16.51 -18.96
C THR A 32 -11.53 15.33 -18.04
N THR A 33 -11.75 14.15 -18.64
CA THR A 33 -11.98 12.92 -17.86
C THR A 33 -10.66 12.25 -17.51
N VAL A 34 -10.30 12.23 -16.23
CA VAL A 34 -9.10 11.58 -15.70
C VAL A 34 -9.45 10.19 -15.18
N PHE A 35 -8.76 9.17 -15.69
CA PHE A 35 -8.87 7.81 -15.18
C PHE A 35 -8.05 7.64 -13.90
N LEU A 36 -8.68 7.11 -12.84
CA LEU A 36 -8.10 6.97 -11.51
C LEU A 36 -7.63 5.55 -11.18
N GLY A 37 -8.24 4.53 -11.80
CA GLY A 37 -7.88 3.15 -11.53
C GLY A 37 -9.03 2.17 -11.73
N CYS A 38 -8.69 0.88 -11.66
CA CYS A 38 -9.64 -0.23 -11.67
C CYS A 38 -9.65 -0.92 -10.29
N PHE A 39 -10.84 -1.22 -9.80
CA PHE A 39 -11.12 -1.79 -8.48
C PHE A 39 -11.91 -3.10 -8.61
N ALA A 40 -11.76 -3.96 -7.62
CA ALA A 40 -12.46 -5.23 -7.54
C ALA A 40 -13.92 -5.07 -7.11
N THR A 41 -14.21 -4.05 -6.29
CA THR A 41 -15.56 -3.73 -5.81
C THR A 41 -15.92 -2.26 -6.02
N ALA A 42 -17.21 -1.95 -5.98
CA ALA A 42 -17.72 -0.60 -6.13
C ALA A 42 -17.36 0.28 -4.92
N GLU A 43 -17.38 -0.28 -3.71
CA GLU A 43 -17.10 0.40 -2.45
C GLU A 43 -15.64 0.87 -2.39
N GLN A 44 -14.70 0.05 -2.86
CA GLN A 44 -13.29 0.43 -2.93
C GLN A 44 -13.09 1.64 -3.86
N ALA A 45 -13.77 1.66 -5.00
CA ALA A 45 -13.73 2.77 -5.94
C ALA A 45 -14.39 4.03 -5.36
N ALA A 46 -15.52 3.87 -4.68
CA ALA A 46 -16.25 4.96 -4.05
C ALA A 46 -15.48 5.58 -2.88
N LEU A 47 -14.86 4.77 -2.02
CA LEU A 47 -13.99 5.23 -0.94
C LEU A 47 -12.79 6.00 -1.48
N PHE A 48 -12.19 5.51 -2.58
CA PHE A 48 -11.10 6.22 -3.23
C PHE A 48 -11.57 7.58 -3.80
N TYR A 49 -12.76 7.63 -4.41
CA TYR A 49 -13.36 8.87 -4.89
C TYR A 49 -13.67 9.85 -3.76
N ALA A 50 -14.29 9.38 -2.66
CA ALA A 50 -14.61 10.18 -1.49
C ALA A 50 -13.35 10.76 -0.83
N ARG A 51 -12.28 9.95 -0.71
CA ARG A 51 -10.96 10.42 -0.24
C ARG A 51 -10.35 11.48 -1.15
N ARG A 52 -10.54 11.35 -2.47
CA ARG A 52 -10.06 12.34 -3.44
C ARG A 52 -10.84 13.66 -3.35
N GLU A 53 -12.16 13.62 -3.19
CA GLU A 53 -12.96 14.83 -2.99
C GLU A 53 -12.68 15.46 -1.61
N ALA A 54 -12.45 14.65 -0.57
CA ALA A 54 -12.05 15.10 0.77
C ALA A 54 -10.60 15.63 0.84
N GLY A 55 -9.79 15.39 -0.20
CA GLY A 55 -8.41 15.83 -0.34
C GLY A 55 -8.21 17.31 -0.68
N ARG A 56 -9.15 18.18 -0.28
CA ARG A 56 -8.89 19.63 -0.18
C ARG A 56 -8.59 20.11 1.23
N ASP A 57 -8.99 19.40 2.30
CA ASP A 57 -8.83 19.92 3.67
C ASP A 57 -8.64 18.81 4.73
N THR A 58 -7.90 17.74 4.43
CA THR A 58 -7.60 16.70 5.43
C THR A 58 -6.12 16.33 5.45
N SER A 59 -5.30 17.30 5.85
CA SER A 59 -3.85 17.16 6.01
C SER A 59 -3.43 16.24 7.17
N ASP A 60 -4.32 15.90 8.12
CA ASP A 60 -3.88 15.45 9.45
C ASP A 60 -4.31 14.06 9.93
N LEU A 61 -5.22 13.32 9.28
CA LEU A 61 -5.70 12.05 9.90
C LEU A 61 -5.65 10.77 9.07
N THR A 62 -5.32 10.81 7.79
CA THR A 62 -4.96 9.57 7.08
C THR A 62 -4.25 9.94 5.78
N SER A 63 -2.95 10.24 5.86
CA SER A 63 -2.15 10.33 4.64
C SER A 63 -2.35 9.01 3.86
N PRO A 64 -2.66 9.05 2.54
CA PRO A 64 -2.58 7.84 1.73
C PRO A 64 -1.22 7.19 1.98
N PRO A 65 -1.15 5.85 2.07
CA PRO A 65 0.09 5.15 2.36
C PRO A 65 1.13 5.69 1.38
N PRO A 66 2.20 6.33 1.88
CA PRO A 66 3.09 7.04 0.99
C PRO A 66 3.65 6.02 -0.01
N PRO A 67 3.87 6.43 -1.27
CA PRO A 67 4.21 5.52 -2.35
C PRO A 67 5.35 4.60 -1.90
N PRO A 68 5.36 3.33 -2.37
CA PRO A 68 6.42 2.41 -2.02
C PRO A 68 7.76 3.09 -2.33
N PRO A 69 8.67 3.17 -1.35
CA PRO A 69 9.90 3.93 -1.52
C PRO A 69 10.70 3.30 -2.66
N THR A 70 11.14 4.13 -3.59
CA THR A 70 11.87 3.65 -4.77
C THR A 70 13.37 3.50 -4.49
N SER A 71 13.82 4.01 -3.34
CA SER A 71 15.21 3.92 -2.87
C SER A 71 15.29 3.70 -1.35
N ALA A 72 16.45 3.21 -0.90
CA ALA A 72 16.75 3.01 0.51
C ALA A 72 16.65 4.31 1.33
N ALA A 73 17.13 5.43 0.78
CA ALA A 73 17.08 6.74 1.44
C ALA A 73 15.63 7.22 1.64
N GLU A 74 14.76 7.00 0.65
CA GLU A 74 13.34 7.30 0.77
C GLU A 74 12.66 6.45 1.85
N ALA A 75 12.98 5.15 1.91
CA ALA A 75 12.43 4.25 2.91
C ALA A 75 12.78 4.70 4.34
N VAL A 76 14.03 5.12 4.56
CA VAL A 76 14.48 5.66 5.87
C VAL A 76 13.77 6.97 6.19
N ARG A 77 13.63 7.89 5.22
CA ARG A 77 12.93 9.17 5.42
C ARG A 77 11.46 8.95 5.76
N GLN A 78 10.83 7.99 5.10
CA GLN A 78 9.44 7.62 5.30
C GLN A 78 9.23 6.94 6.66
N ALA A 79 10.14 6.05 7.08
CA ALA A 79 10.15 5.48 8.43
C ALA A 79 10.18 6.58 9.49
N LYS A 80 11.10 7.56 9.36
CA LYS A 80 11.21 8.71 10.27
C LYS A 80 9.93 9.55 10.29
N ARG A 81 9.34 9.83 9.12
CA ARG A 81 8.08 10.58 9.01
C ARG A 81 6.92 9.88 9.73
N GLU A 82 6.90 8.55 9.69
CA GLU A 82 5.85 7.74 10.30
C GLU A 82 6.14 7.40 11.77
N GLY A 83 7.25 7.89 12.35
CA GLY A 83 7.66 7.51 13.70
C GLY A 83 8.06 6.04 13.83
N LEU A 84 8.33 5.36 12.71
CA LEU A 84 8.68 3.95 12.66
C LEU A 84 10.19 3.76 12.75
N THR A 85 10.61 2.82 13.59
CA THR A 85 12.03 2.48 13.75
C THR A 85 12.38 1.22 12.95
N LEU A 86 13.33 1.35 12.02
CA LEU A 86 13.88 0.21 11.28
C LEU A 86 14.82 -0.59 12.18
N THR A 87 14.37 -1.74 12.67
CA THR A 87 15.17 -2.59 13.56
C THR A 87 16.28 -3.30 12.78
N LYS A 88 17.53 -2.89 13.03
CA LYS A 88 18.72 -3.61 12.54
C LYS A 88 18.93 -4.90 13.33
N SER A 89 19.47 -5.91 12.68
CA SER A 89 19.78 -7.20 13.30
C SER A 89 21.11 -7.72 12.76
N SER A 90 22.12 -7.78 13.62
CA SER A 90 23.46 -8.28 13.31
C SER A 90 23.47 -9.76 12.88
N GLY A 91 22.52 -10.57 13.37
CA GLY A 91 22.39 -11.99 12.99
C GLY A 91 21.58 -12.26 11.72
N SER A 92 21.20 -11.24 10.95
CA SER A 92 20.41 -11.42 9.73
C SER A 92 21.23 -11.14 8.48
N ASN A 93 21.08 -11.97 7.45
CA ASN A 93 21.84 -11.85 6.20
C ASN A 93 21.50 -10.58 5.39
N SER A 94 20.47 -9.85 5.79
CA SER A 94 20.05 -8.57 5.23
C SER A 94 20.47 -7.36 6.09
N GLY A 95 20.95 -7.59 7.32
CA GLY A 95 21.18 -6.55 8.32
C GLY A 95 19.92 -6.02 9.02
N TYR A 96 18.72 -6.49 8.65
CA TYR A 96 17.43 -6.06 9.22
C TYR A 96 16.61 -7.24 9.77
N ARG A 97 15.95 -7.01 10.91
CA ARG A 97 15.17 -8.06 11.58
C ARG A 97 13.97 -8.46 10.74
N GLY A 98 13.78 -9.75 10.51
CA GLY A 98 12.64 -10.28 9.72
C GLY A 98 12.74 -10.03 8.21
N VAL A 99 13.88 -9.55 7.73
CA VAL A 99 14.19 -9.42 6.31
C VAL A 99 15.18 -10.51 5.92
N THR A 100 14.87 -11.29 4.90
CA THR A 100 15.71 -12.37 4.38
C THR A 100 16.24 -11.99 3.01
N PHE A 101 17.56 -11.91 2.88
CA PHE A 101 18.22 -11.71 1.60
C PHE A 101 18.33 -13.04 0.83
N LYS A 102 17.77 -13.08 -0.38
CA LYS A 102 17.73 -14.24 -1.27
C LYS A 102 18.50 -13.93 -2.57
N PRO A 103 19.84 -14.09 -2.57
CA PRO A 103 20.65 -13.76 -3.74
C PRO A 103 20.43 -14.69 -4.95
N LYS A 104 19.90 -15.91 -4.71
CA LYS A 104 19.62 -16.93 -5.74
C LYS A 104 18.27 -16.72 -6.46
N GLU A 105 17.49 -15.72 -6.07
CA GLU A 105 16.18 -15.48 -6.67
C GLU A 105 16.34 -14.83 -8.06
N ARG A 106 15.67 -15.37 -9.08
CA ARG A 106 15.70 -14.86 -10.47
C ARG A 106 15.10 -13.46 -10.61
N SER A 107 14.39 -12.98 -9.59
CA SER A 107 13.71 -11.69 -9.56
C SER A 107 14.64 -10.55 -9.11
N SER A 108 14.38 -9.33 -9.58
CA SER A 108 15.03 -8.10 -9.11
C SER A 108 14.74 -7.81 -7.63
N LYS A 109 13.72 -8.46 -7.05
CA LYS A 109 13.31 -8.32 -5.65
C LYS A 109 13.95 -9.42 -4.81
N LYS A 110 15.12 -9.13 -4.23
CA LYS A 110 15.93 -10.12 -3.49
C LYS A 110 15.70 -10.09 -1.97
N TYR A 111 14.87 -9.17 -1.46
CA TYR A 111 14.64 -9.02 -0.03
C TYR A 111 13.21 -9.44 0.33
N ALA A 112 13.08 -10.61 0.93
CA ALA A 112 11.80 -11.14 1.38
C ALA A 112 11.52 -10.70 2.83
N VAL A 113 10.29 -10.31 3.14
CA VAL A 113 9.88 -9.91 4.50
C VAL A 113 8.94 -10.94 5.09
N MET A 114 9.28 -11.41 6.28
CA MET A 114 8.44 -12.28 7.10
C MET A 114 8.32 -11.70 8.51
N VAL A 115 7.09 -11.61 8.99
CA VAL A 115 6.76 -11.19 10.35
C VAL A 115 6.19 -12.37 11.12
N ARG A 116 6.42 -12.38 12.43
CA ARG A 116 5.79 -13.34 13.33
C ARG A 116 4.89 -12.57 14.29
N VAL A 117 3.58 -12.83 14.21
CA VAL A 117 2.55 -12.19 15.04
C VAL A 117 1.75 -13.32 15.70
N GLY A 118 1.63 -13.30 17.04
CA GLY A 118 0.88 -14.32 17.78
C GLY A 118 1.35 -15.76 17.50
N GLY A 119 2.66 -15.97 17.33
CA GLY A 119 3.24 -17.28 17.02
C GLY A 119 3.17 -17.73 15.56
N LYS A 120 2.31 -17.10 14.74
CA LYS A 120 2.16 -17.40 13.30
C LYS A 120 3.10 -16.53 12.46
N GLN A 121 3.70 -17.12 11.42
CA GLN A 121 4.47 -16.36 10.43
C GLN A 121 3.58 -15.89 9.29
N SER A 122 3.70 -14.61 8.94
CA SER A 122 3.04 -14.00 7.79
C SER A 122 4.09 -13.43 6.85
N PHE A 123 3.95 -13.75 5.56
CA PHE A 123 4.80 -13.22 4.50
C PHE A 123 4.21 -11.90 4.00
N LEU A 124 4.99 -10.82 4.08
CA LEU A 124 4.54 -9.47 3.68
C LEU A 124 4.87 -9.14 2.22
N GLY A 125 5.84 -9.82 1.62
CA GLY A 125 6.23 -9.60 0.23
C GLY A 125 7.74 -9.63 -0.01
N CYS A 126 8.11 -9.45 -1.28
CA CYS A 126 9.49 -9.27 -1.72
C CYS A 126 9.72 -7.82 -2.19
N PHE A 127 10.90 -7.30 -1.87
CA PHE A 127 11.30 -5.91 -2.09
C PHE A 127 12.68 -5.85 -2.74
N VAL A 128 12.98 -4.70 -3.33
CA VAL A 128 14.23 -4.46 -4.07
C VAL A 128 15.36 -4.10 -3.11
N THR A 129 15.05 -3.43 -2.00
CA THR A 129 16.01 -2.99 -0.99
C THR A 129 15.69 -3.55 0.40
N ALA A 130 16.70 -3.60 1.27
CA ALA A 130 16.53 -4.10 2.64
C ALA A 130 15.74 -3.10 3.52
N GLU A 131 15.88 -1.81 3.24
CA GLU A 131 15.23 -0.70 3.95
C GLU A 131 13.74 -0.62 3.60
N GLU A 132 13.38 -0.79 2.33
CA GLU A 132 11.98 -0.89 1.89
C GLU A 132 11.29 -2.08 2.59
N ALA A 133 11.98 -3.23 2.61
CA ALA A 133 11.55 -4.42 3.32
C ALA A 133 11.38 -4.17 4.84
N ALA A 134 12.34 -3.52 5.47
CA ALA A 134 12.29 -3.19 6.89
C ALA A 134 11.16 -2.21 7.23
N LEU A 135 10.89 -1.23 6.36
CA LEU A 135 9.78 -0.29 6.51
C LEU A 135 8.43 -1.01 6.44
N ALA A 136 8.24 -1.88 5.46
CA ALA A 136 7.02 -2.68 5.33
C ALA A 136 6.77 -3.52 6.59
N ARG A 137 7.84 -4.10 7.15
CA ARG A 137 7.79 -4.82 8.43
C ARG A 137 7.36 -3.93 9.59
N ALA A 138 7.97 -2.75 9.72
CA ALA A 138 7.69 -1.81 10.81
C ALA A 138 6.24 -1.33 10.78
N ARG A 139 5.72 -1.00 9.59
CA ARG A 139 4.31 -0.63 9.39
C ARG A 139 3.36 -1.74 9.82
N HIS A 140 3.63 -2.96 9.37
CA HIS A 140 2.75 -4.08 9.69
C HIS A 140 2.71 -4.36 11.19
N LEU A 141 3.85 -4.28 11.88
CA LEU A 141 3.90 -4.42 13.33
C LEU A 141 3.18 -3.28 14.04
N TRP A 142 3.37 -2.04 13.61
CA TRP A 142 2.66 -0.89 14.16
C TRP A 142 1.14 -1.04 14.02
N GLU A 143 0.64 -1.37 12.83
CA GLU A 143 -0.79 -1.58 12.58
C GLU A 143 -1.34 -2.76 13.40
N THR A 144 -0.56 -3.82 13.56
CA THR A 144 -0.92 -4.96 14.40
C THR A 144 -0.98 -4.58 15.88
N THR A 145 0.00 -3.83 16.36
CA THR A 145 0.07 -3.39 17.77
C THR A 145 -1.04 -2.39 18.10
N VAL A 146 -1.33 -1.43 17.21
CA VAL A 146 -2.45 -0.48 17.38
C VAL A 146 -3.78 -1.22 17.43
N ARG A 147 -4.02 -2.19 16.54
CA ARG A 147 -5.23 -3.03 16.56
C ARG A 147 -5.39 -3.93 17.78
N LEU A 148 -4.33 -4.16 18.56
CA LEU A 148 -4.38 -4.94 19.79
C LEU A 148 -4.62 -4.06 21.03
N LEU A 149 -4.55 -2.74 20.87
CA LEU A 149 -4.75 -1.75 21.95
C LEU A 149 -6.14 -1.09 21.90
N GLU A 150 -6.88 -1.23 20.79
CA GLU A 150 -8.31 -0.91 20.67
C GLU A 150 -9.18 -2.13 21.01
#